data_AF-A0AAD5XP03-F1
#
_entry.id   AF-A0AAD5XP03-F1
#
_cell.length_a   1.000
_cell.length_b   1.000
_cell.length_c   1.000
_cell.angle_alpha   90.00
_cell.angle_beta   90.00
_cell.angle_gamma   90.00
#
_symmetry.space_group_name_H-M   'P 1'
#
loop_
_entity.id
_entity.type
_entity.pdbx_description
1 polymer ?
#
loop_
_entity_poly.entity_id
_entity_poly.type
_entity_poly.pdbx_seq_one_letter_code
_entity_poly.pdbx_strand_id
1 'polypeptide(L)'
;MSYDLLAVQPTTEKVFQVACSSYEVDIISLEMGSRLPFFLRPPSINMAISRGVYFEISYGAAIRDQTARKHLVSNAAALMRLTGGKNVIITSAAEKAMEVRGPYDVINLGHIFSMNPDRAKHALDANCRAVRMHAATRRQTHLGVISMEPSGSLPAASKWKVDPESGHNPIVAKGSLTRKA
;
A
#
# COMPACT_ATOMS: atom_id res chain seq x y z
N MET A 1 -10.91 -8.91 -8.81
CA MET A 1 -9.45 -8.70 -8.66
C MET A 1 -8.91 -9.76 -7.72
N SER A 2 -7.90 -10.53 -8.12
CA SER A 2 -7.31 -11.62 -7.33
C SER A 2 -6.16 -11.18 -6.42
N TYR A 3 -5.58 -10.01 -6.66
CA TYR A 3 -4.44 -9.48 -5.90
C TYR A 3 -4.89 -8.62 -4.72
N ASP A 4 -4.19 -8.74 -3.60
CA ASP A 4 -4.43 -7.92 -2.41
C ASP A 4 -3.87 -6.51 -2.56
N LEU A 5 -2.62 -6.37 -3.01
CA LEU A 5 -1.91 -5.11 -3.17
C LEU A 5 -1.73 -4.76 -4.65
N LEU A 6 -1.94 -3.49 -5.01
CA LEU A 6 -1.67 -2.96 -6.34
C LEU A 6 -0.56 -1.90 -6.28
N ALA A 7 0.54 -2.17 -6.97
CA ALA A 7 1.65 -1.25 -7.15
C ALA A 7 1.82 -0.91 -8.64
N VAL A 8 2.21 0.34 -8.94
CA VAL A 8 2.52 0.78 -10.30
C VAL A 8 3.91 1.41 -10.34
N GLN A 9 4.67 1.12 -11.40
CA GLN A 9 5.96 1.73 -11.68
C GLN A 9 5.87 2.63 -12.92
N PRO A 10 5.61 3.93 -12.76
CA PRO A 10 5.47 4.84 -13.89
C PRO A 10 6.82 5.14 -14.53
N THR A 11 6.90 4.96 -15.86
CA THR A 11 8.09 5.25 -16.67
C THR A 11 8.00 6.58 -17.43
N THR A 12 6.83 7.22 -17.46
CA THR A 12 6.60 8.49 -18.14
C THR A 12 5.88 9.48 -17.23
N GLU A 13 6.08 10.77 -17.48
CA GLU A 13 5.46 11.84 -16.67
C GLU A 13 3.93 11.76 -16.68
N LYS A 14 3.35 11.45 -17.85
CA LYS A 14 1.88 11.32 -18.00
C LYS A 14 1.34 10.21 -17.12
N VAL A 15 1.97 9.03 -17.15
CA VAL A 15 1.54 7.89 -16.32
C VAL A 15 1.73 8.19 -14.84
N PHE A 16 2.82 8.89 -14.46
CA PHE A 16 3.02 9.33 -13.07
C PHE A 16 1.90 10.27 -12.59
N GLN A 17 1.53 11.27 -13.38
CA GLN A 17 0.44 12.18 -13.02
C GLN A 17 -0.90 11.47 -12.87
N VAL A 18 -1.22 10.56 -13.79
CA VAL A 18 -2.46 9.77 -13.75
C VAL A 18 -2.45 8.81 -12.56
N ALA A 19 -1.30 8.19 -12.26
CA ALA A 19 -1.13 7.32 -11.11
C ALA A 19 -1.40 8.08 -9.79
N CYS A 20 -0.87 9.30 -9.67
CA CYS A 20 -1.11 10.16 -8.53
C CYS A 20 -2.56 10.66 -8.42
N SER A 21 -3.27 10.86 -9.54
CA SER A 21 -4.59 11.50 -9.54
C SER A 21 -5.77 10.53 -9.46
N SER A 22 -5.76 9.47 -10.27
CA SER A 22 -6.99 8.72 -10.58
C SER A 22 -6.85 7.20 -10.47
N TYR A 23 -5.64 6.64 -10.61
CA TYR A 23 -5.49 5.19 -10.53
C TYR A 23 -5.74 4.67 -9.11
N GLU A 24 -6.56 3.64 -9.00
CA GLU A 24 -6.81 2.90 -7.76
C GLU A 24 -5.64 1.97 -7.44
N VAL A 25 -4.52 2.57 -7.03
CA VAL A 25 -3.29 1.87 -6.62
C VAL A 25 -2.97 2.19 -5.17
N ASP A 26 -2.27 1.26 -4.52
CA ASP A 26 -1.86 1.39 -3.12
C ASP A 26 -0.42 1.94 -3.03
N ILE A 27 0.42 1.56 -3.99
CA ILE A 27 1.85 1.91 -4.03
C ILE A 27 2.23 2.48 -5.40
N ILE A 28 3.01 3.56 -5.41
CA ILE A 28 3.73 4.05 -6.58
C ILE A 28 5.22 3.78 -6.36
N SER A 29 5.77 2.83 -7.13
CA SER A 29 7.18 2.47 -7.10
C SER A 29 7.95 3.31 -8.08
N LEU A 30 9.05 3.93 -7.65
CA LEU A 30 9.89 4.74 -8.52
C LEU A 30 11.23 4.05 -8.75
N GLU A 31 11.67 3.99 -10.01
CA GLU A 31 12.98 3.46 -10.38
C GLU A 31 14.08 4.44 -9.95
N MET A 32 14.51 4.32 -8.70
CA MET A 32 15.51 5.23 -8.12
C MET A 32 16.94 4.90 -8.54
N GLY A 33 17.19 3.71 -9.10
CA GLY A 33 18.52 3.25 -9.53
C GLY A 33 19.04 3.92 -10.80
N SER A 34 18.21 4.65 -11.53
CA SER A 34 18.63 5.42 -12.70
C SER A 34 18.20 6.88 -12.60
N ARG A 35 18.66 7.72 -13.53
CA ARG A 35 18.08 9.06 -13.67
C ARG A 35 16.59 8.93 -13.99
N LEU A 36 15.73 9.57 -13.19
CA LEU A 36 14.30 9.56 -13.46
C LEU A 36 14.01 10.24 -14.81
N PRO A 37 13.15 9.64 -15.65
CA PRO A 37 12.83 10.18 -16.97
C PRO A 37 11.92 11.42 -16.93
N PHE A 38 11.43 11.80 -15.75
CA PHE A 38 10.56 12.94 -15.53
C PHE A 38 10.87 13.62 -14.20
N PHE A 39 10.39 14.85 -14.04
CA PHE A 39 10.52 15.60 -12.80
C PHE A 39 9.36 15.32 -11.86
N LEU A 40 9.69 15.09 -10.60
CA LEU A 40 8.72 14.98 -9.52
C LEU A 40 8.16 16.37 -9.19
N ARG A 41 6.86 16.58 -9.43
CA ARG A 41 6.19 17.85 -9.14
C ARG A 41 5.43 17.80 -7.81
N PRO A 42 5.56 18.83 -6.95
CA PRO A 42 4.84 18.88 -5.67
C PRO A 42 3.31 18.66 -5.77
N PRO A 43 2.58 19.23 -6.75
CA PRO A 43 1.13 19.01 -6.85
C PRO A 43 0.75 17.54 -7.04
N SER A 44 1.47 16.81 -7.89
CA SER A 44 1.22 15.38 -8.13
C SER A 44 1.53 14.54 -6.89
N ILE A 45 2.61 14.86 -6.17
CA ILE A 45 2.96 14.17 -4.92
C ILE A 45 1.93 14.43 -3.83
N ASN A 46 1.54 15.68 -3.63
CA ASN A 46 0.54 16.04 -2.62
C ASN A 46 -0.82 15.39 -2.90
N MET A 47 -1.19 15.26 -4.17
CA MET A 47 -2.41 14.56 -4.58
C MET A 47 -2.35 13.06 -4.28
N ALA A 48 -1.21 12.41 -4.50
CA ALA A 48 -1.05 11.01 -4.11
C ALA A 48 -1.11 10.83 -2.58
N ILE A 49 -0.46 11.74 -1.84
CA ILE A 49 -0.44 11.72 -0.37
C ILE A 49 -1.86 11.89 0.19
N SER A 50 -2.64 12.85 -0.33
CA SER A 50 -4.01 13.10 0.14
C SER A 50 -4.96 11.93 -0.12
N ARG A 51 -4.68 11.13 -1.16
CA ARG A 51 -5.41 9.91 -1.48
C ARG A 51 -4.99 8.70 -0.65
N GLY A 52 -3.94 8.81 0.17
CA GLY A 52 -3.43 7.69 0.95
C GLY A 52 -2.56 6.72 0.16
N VAL A 53 -2.07 7.12 -1.02
CA VAL A 53 -1.12 6.33 -1.82
C VAL A 53 0.29 6.50 -1.25
N TYR A 54 1.08 5.44 -1.28
CA TYR A 54 2.45 5.44 -0.74
C TYR A 54 3.50 5.36 -1.86
N PHE A 55 4.61 6.07 -1.68
CA PHE A 55 5.77 5.99 -2.56
C PHE A 55 6.76 4.95 -2.04
N GLU A 56 7.16 4.03 -2.91
CA GLU A 56 8.16 3.02 -2.60
C GLU A 56 9.56 3.45 -3.05
N ILE A 57 10.52 3.31 -2.15
CA ILE A 57 11.96 3.41 -2.43
C ILE A 57 12.56 2.01 -2.28
N SER A 58 12.94 1.40 -3.39
CA SER A 58 13.66 0.13 -3.37
C SER A 58 15.17 0.33 -3.31
N TYR A 59 15.85 -0.24 -2.31
CA TYR A 59 17.30 -0.11 -2.17
C TYR A 59 18.13 -1.17 -2.90
N GLY A 60 17.51 -2.24 -3.44
CA GLY A 60 18.23 -3.39 -4.02
C GLY A 60 19.21 -2.99 -5.12
N ALA A 61 18.81 -2.06 -5.99
CA ALA A 61 19.65 -1.54 -7.07
C ALA A 61 20.97 -0.90 -6.56
N ALA A 62 20.94 -0.24 -5.40
CA ALA A 62 22.13 0.41 -4.82
C ALA A 62 23.15 -0.58 -4.24
N ILE A 63 22.75 -1.82 -3.97
CA ILE A 63 23.66 -2.89 -3.54
C ILE A 63 24.42 -3.44 -4.76
N ARG A 64 23.74 -3.59 -5.89
CA ARG A 64 24.27 -4.23 -7.10
C ARG A 64 25.24 -3.34 -7.88
N ASP A 65 24.95 -2.04 -7.98
CA ASP A 65 25.74 -1.11 -8.78
C ASP A 65 26.04 0.22 -8.05
N GLN A 66 27.27 0.72 -8.23
CA GLN A 66 27.73 1.96 -7.60
C GLN A 66 27.12 3.20 -8.27
N THR A 67 26.86 3.16 -9.57
CA THR A 67 26.21 4.28 -10.27
C THR A 67 24.75 4.39 -9.84
N ALA A 68 24.06 3.25 -9.76
CA ALA A 68 22.71 3.17 -9.22
C ALA A 68 22.60 3.67 -7.79
N ARG A 69 23.60 3.40 -6.94
CA ARG A 69 23.67 3.94 -5.58
C ARG A 69 23.68 5.47 -5.55
N LYS A 70 24.43 6.12 -6.43
CA LYS A 70 24.49 7.59 -6.50
C LYS A 70 23.14 8.17 -6.94
N HIS A 71 22.52 7.57 -7.96
CA HIS A 71 21.19 7.98 -8.42
C HIS A 71 20.15 7.79 -7.34
N LEU A 72 20.19 6.65 -6.65
CA LEU A 72 19.22 6.34 -5.61
C LEU A 72 19.26 7.37 -4.48
N VAL A 73 20.45 7.68 -3.95
CA VAL A 73 20.59 8.69 -2.89
C VAL A 73 20.07 10.05 -3.35
N SER A 74 20.41 10.48 -4.57
CA SER A 74 19.98 11.76 -5.12
C SER A 74 18.46 11.84 -5.34
N ASN A 75 17.88 10.82 -5.98
CA ASN A 75 16.45 10.73 -6.27
C ASN A 75 15.62 10.58 -4.98
N ALA A 76 16.08 9.77 -4.03
CA ALA A 76 15.42 9.60 -2.74
C ALA A 76 15.42 10.90 -1.93
N ALA A 77 16.54 11.62 -1.87
CA ALA A 77 16.59 12.93 -1.22
C ALA A 77 15.65 13.95 -1.90
N ALA A 78 15.55 13.93 -3.24
CA ALA A 78 14.60 14.76 -3.97
C ALA A 78 13.14 14.42 -3.61
N LEU A 79 12.79 13.14 -3.54
CA LEU A 79 11.46 12.69 -3.10
C LEU A 79 11.19 13.07 -1.64
N MET A 80 12.17 12.94 -0.74
CA MET A 80 12.01 13.31 0.67
C MET A 80 11.75 14.80 0.85
N ARG A 81 12.42 15.65 0.06
CA ARG A 81 12.16 17.10 0.06
C ARG A 81 10.73 17.43 -0.35
N LEU A 82 10.16 16.68 -1.30
CA LEU A 82 8.82 16.92 -1.83
C LEU A 82 7.71 16.33 -0.94
N THR A 83 7.96 15.18 -0.33
CA THR A 83 6.99 14.47 0.54
C THR A 83 7.06 14.92 2.00
N GLY A 84 8.18 15.51 2.43
CA GLY A 84 8.46 15.75 3.84
C GLY A 84 8.56 14.45 4.66
N GLY A 85 8.85 13.32 4.01
CA GLY A 85 8.89 12.00 4.63
C GLY A 85 7.52 11.39 4.94
N LYS A 86 6.43 11.93 4.37
CA LYS A 86 5.07 11.38 4.46
C LYS A 86 4.83 10.35 3.37
N ASN A 87 4.10 9.29 3.71
CA ASN A 87 3.65 8.24 2.78
C ASN A 87 4.81 7.62 1.97
N VAL A 88 5.91 7.29 2.64
CA VAL A 88 7.07 6.63 2.01
C VAL A 88 7.26 5.27 2.67
N ILE A 89 7.52 4.24 1.86
CA ILE A 89 7.96 2.92 2.30
C ILE A 89 9.32 2.59 1.71
N ILE A 90 10.13 1.83 2.44
CA ILE A 90 11.43 1.35 1.97
C ILE A 90 11.35 -0.16 1.79
N THR A 91 11.76 -0.65 0.62
CA THR A 91 11.75 -2.07 0.28
C THR A 91 13.09 -2.50 -0.29
N SER A 92 13.33 -3.81 -0.33
CA SER A 92 14.60 -4.35 -0.83
C SER A 92 14.62 -4.61 -2.33
N ALA A 93 13.46 -4.87 -2.95
CA ALA A 93 13.33 -5.53 -4.27
C ALA A 93 14.43 -6.58 -4.53
N ALA A 94 14.72 -7.38 -3.50
CA ALA A 94 15.82 -8.32 -3.52
C ALA A 94 15.51 -9.47 -4.49
N GLU A 95 16.43 -9.73 -5.42
CA GLU A 95 16.40 -10.90 -6.29
C GLU A 95 17.16 -12.07 -5.65
N LYS A 96 18.10 -11.74 -4.75
CA LYS A 96 18.97 -12.70 -4.05
C LYS A 96 18.87 -12.48 -2.55
N ALA A 97 18.97 -13.57 -1.77
CA ALA A 97 18.95 -13.51 -0.31
C ALA A 97 20.02 -12.56 0.27
N MET A 98 21.19 -12.46 -0.39
CA MET A 98 22.30 -11.60 0.01
C MET A 98 22.01 -10.08 -0.10
N GLU A 99 20.91 -9.69 -0.74
CA GLU A 99 20.51 -8.29 -0.90
C GLU A 99 19.60 -7.82 0.24
N VAL A 100 19.05 -8.73 1.04
CA VAL A 100 18.23 -8.39 2.19
C VAL A 100 19.09 -7.81 3.31
N ARG A 101 18.58 -6.82 4.01
CA ARG A 101 19.22 -6.17 5.17
C ARG A 101 18.31 -6.23 6.39
N GLY A 102 18.92 -6.19 7.58
CA GLY A 102 18.16 -6.12 8.82
C GLY A 102 17.35 -4.82 8.89
N PRO A 103 16.23 -4.79 9.63
CA PRO A 103 15.36 -3.61 9.68
C PRO A 103 16.10 -2.36 10.19
N TYR A 104 17.02 -2.51 11.15
CA TYR A 104 17.83 -1.41 11.66
C TYR A 104 18.85 -0.88 10.63
N ASP A 105 19.41 -1.75 9.79
CA ASP A 105 20.29 -1.32 8.69
C ASP A 105 19.52 -0.50 7.66
N VAL A 106 18.26 -0.87 7.40
CA VAL A 106 17.40 -0.14 6.47
C VAL A 106 16.94 1.20 7.07
N ILE A 107 16.70 1.27 8.39
CA ILE A 107 16.47 2.55 9.10
C ILE A 107 17.69 3.46 8.95
N ASN A 108 18.89 2.92 9.15
CA ASN A 108 20.14 3.66 8.98
C ASN A 108 20.32 4.16 7.55
N LEU A 109 19.95 3.35 6.56
CA LEU A 109 19.91 3.77 5.16
C LEU A 109 18.92 4.91 4.91
N GLY A 110 17.77 4.90 5.59
CA GLY A 110 16.80 6.00 5.56
C GLY A 110 17.40 7.36 5.94
N HIS A 111 18.34 7.40 6.89
CA HIS A 111 19.06 8.64 7.22
C HIS A 111 19.86 9.20 6.05
N ILE A 112 20.49 8.33 5.25
CA ILE A 112 21.24 8.72 4.06
C ILE A 112 20.30 9.39 3.03
N PHE A 113 19.03 9.00 3.01
CA PHE A 113 18.00 9.62 2.16
C PHE A 113 17.43 10.93 2.74
N SER A 114 18.06 11.48 3.78
CA SER A 114 17.58 12.68 4.51
C SER A 114 16.27 12.47 5.28
N MET A 115 16.00 11.25 5.76
CA MET A 115 14.87 10.97 6.65
C MET A 115 15.26 11.16 8.11
N ASN A 116 14.32 11.69 8.90
CA ASN A 116 14.40 11.63 10.36
C ASN A 116 14.31 10.15 10.82
N PRO A 117 15.07 9.72 11.87
CA PRO A 117 14.95 8.39 12.47
C PRO A 117 13.52 7.87 12.64
N ASP A 118 12.62 8.72 13.15
CA ASP A 118 11.24 8.32 13.39
C ASP A 118 10.52 8.01 12.07
N ARG A 119 10.77 8.82 11.03
CA ARG A 119 10.19 8.63 9.69
C ARG A 119 10.77 7.41 9.00
N ALA A 120 12.06 7.15 9.15
CA ALA A 120 12.71 5.95 8.62
C ALA A 120 12.14 4.68 9.27
N LYS A 121 11.92 4.69 10.59
CA LYS A 121 11.23 3.60 11.30
C LYS A 121 9.79 3.43 10.82
N HIS A 122 9.04 4.51 10.70
CA HIS A 122 7.66 4.46 10.20
C HIS A 122 7.57 3.92 8.77
N ALA A 123 8.58 4.16 7.93
CA ALA A 123 8.63 3.66 6.55
C ALA A 123 8.73 2.13 6.45
N LEU A 124 9.15 1.44 7.52
CA LEU A 124 9.21 -0.03 7.57
C LEU A 124 8.04 -0.66 8.35
N ASP A 125 7.41 0.09 9.25
CA ASP A 125 6.40 -0.41 10.17
C ASP A 125 5.02 0.20 9.90
N ALA A 126 4.74 1.38 10.46
CA ALA A 126 3.41 1.99 10.43
C ALA A 126 2.91 2.27 9.00
N ASN A 127 3.78 2.73 8.10
CA ASN A 127 3.42 3.01 6.72
C ASN A 127 3.08 1.72 5.96
N CYS A 128 3.86 0.64 6.15
CA CYS A 128 3.57 -0.66 5.56
C CYS A 128 2.22 -1.21 6.03
N ARG A 129 1.90 -1.05 7.32
CA ARG A 129 0.58 -1.40 7.85
C ARG A 129 -0.51 -0.55 7.20
N ALA A 130 -0.31 0.75 7.06
CA ALA A 130 -1.29 1.65 6.46
C ALA A 130 -1.55 1.32 4.98
N VAL A 131 -0.52 0.98 4.21
CA VAL A 131 -0.64 0.48 2.82
C VAL A 131 -1.52 -0.76 2.76
N ARG A 132 -1.28 -1.74 3.65
CA ARG A 132 -2.12 -2.95 3.71
C ARG A 132 -3.57 -2.62 4.04
N MET A 133 -3.81 -1.68 4.95
CA MET A 133 -5.17 -1.24 5.30
C MET A 133 -5.85 -0.51 4.13
N HIS A 134 -5.12 0.35 3.42
CA HIS A 134 -5.62 1.02 2.21
C HIS A 134 -6.07 0.01 1.15
N ALA A 135 -5.25 -1.02 0.92
CA ALA A 135 -5.57 -2.08 -0.02
C ALA A 135 -6.77 -2.92 0.41
N ALA A 136 -6.88 -3.23 1.70
CA ALA A 136 -8.05 -3.90 2.26
C ALA A 136 -9.32 -3.04 2.08
N THR A 137 -9.27 -1.73 2.31
CA THR A 137 -10.41 -0.83 2.08
C THR A 137 -10.81 -0.78 0.60
N ARG A 138 -9.87 -0.74 -0.33
CA ARG A 138 -10.17 -0.80 -1.77
C ARG A 138 -10.93 -2.08 -2.17
N ARG A 139 -10.63 -3.21 -1.53
CA ARG A 139 -11.16 -4.53 -1.92
C ARG A 139 -12.40 -4.97 -1.14
N GLN A 140 -12.42 -4.72 0.17
CA GLN A 140 -13.34 -5.36 1.10
C GLN A 140 -14.41 -4.40 1.62
N THR A 141 -14.21 -3.09 1.47
CA THR A 141 -15.18 -2.12 1.97
C THR A 141 -15.98 -1.49 0.84
N HIS A 142 -17.27 -1.28 1.09
CA HIS A 142 -18.09 -0.44 0.24
C HIS A 142 -17.82 1.03 0.58
N LEU A 143 -17.33 1.78 -0.42
CA LEU A 143 -17.01 3.22 -0.31
C LEU A 143 -16.03 3.58 0.83
N GLY A 144 -15.19 2.65 1.28
CA GLY A 144 -14.28 2.91 2.40
C GLY A 144 -14.93 2.83 3.78
N VAL A 145 -16.23 2.56 3.90
CA VAL A 145 -16.99 2.72 5.15
C VAL A 145 -17.30 1.39 5.83
N ILE A 146 -17.80 0.40 5.09
CA ILE A 146 -18.36 -0.84 5.66
C ILE A 146 -17.72 -2.05 5.00
N SER A 147 -17.13 -2.95 5.80
CA SER A 147 -16.78 -4.31 5.37
C SER A 147 -17.88 -5.27 5.79
N MET A 148 -18.33 -6.13 4.88
CA MET A 148 -19.30 -7.19 5.18
C MET A 148 -18.66 -8.56 4.96
N GLU A 149 -18.68 -9.39 5.99
CA GLU A 149 -18.32 -10.80 5.90
C GLU A 149 -19.54 -11.65 6.26
N PRO A 150 -19.94 -12.63 5.44
CA PRO A 150 -20.97 -13.59 5.81
C PRO A 150 -20.59 -14.32 7.09
N SER A 151 -21.55 -14.50 8.01
CA SER A 151 -21.33 -15.18 9.30
C SER A 151 -20.80 -16.61 9.13
N GLY A 152 -21.14 -17.29 8.04
CA GLY A 152 -20.66 -18.63 7.72
C GLY A 152 -19.19 -18.72 7.27
N SER A 153 -18.60 -17.62 6.76
CA SER A 153 -17.22 -17.59 6.25
C SER A 153 -16.18 -17.19 7.28
N LEU A 154 -16.57 -17.04 8.55
CA LEU A 154 -15.65 -16.61 9.60
C LEU A 154 -14.57 -17.67 9.89
N PRO A 155 -13.31 -17.25 10.10
CA PRO A 155 -12.25 -18.14 10.58
C PRO A 155 -12.65 -18.80 11.90
N ALA A 156 -12.20 -20.04 12.14
CA ALA A 156 -12.55 -20.80 13.36
C ALA A 156 -12.32 -20.00 14.66
N ALA A 157 -11.24 -19.21 14.71
CA ALA A 157 -10.91 -18.35 15.85
C ALA A 157 -11.88 -17.17 16.09
N SER A 158 -12.69 -16.79 15.10
CA SER A 158 -13.63 -15.68 15.17
C SER A 158 -15.09 -16.11 15.25
N LYS A 159 -15.37 -17.43 15.24
CA LYS A 159 -16.75 -17.96 15.29
C LYS A 159 -17.50 -17.63 16.58
N TRP A 160 -16.78 -17.39 17.68
CA TRP A 160 -17.39 -16.96 18.95
C TRP A 160 -18.07 -15.58 18.86
N LYS A 161 -17.78 -14.79 17.82
CA LYS A 161 -18.40 -13.46 17.60
C LYS A 161 -19.83 -13.56 17.04
N VAL A 162 -20.29 -14.75 16.68
CA VAL A 162 -21.65 -14.97 16.17
C VAL A 162 -22.46 -15.63 17.26
N ASP A 163 -23.59 -15.03 17.61
CA ASP A 163 -24.54 -15.67 18.52
C ASP A 163 -25.07 -16.95 17.86
N PRO A 164 -24.99 -18.11 18.54
CA PRO A 164 -25.40 -19.40 17.97
C PRO A 164 -26.89 -19.47 17.61
N GLU A 165 -27.72 -18.53 18.09
CA GLU A 165 -29.16 -18.49 17.85
C GLU A 165 -29.59 -17.56 16.69
N SER A 166 -28.65 -16.86 16.04
CA SER A 166 -28.96 -15.92 14.94
C SER A 166 -29.03 -16.57 13.56
N GLY A 167 -29.19 -17.90 13.50
CA GLY A 167 -29.55 -18.62 12.30
C GLY A 167 -30.96 -18.21 11.85
N HIS A 168 -31.03 -17.30 10.87
CA HIS A 168 -32.28 -17.01 10.16
C HIS A 168 -32.78 -18.32 9.54
N ASN A 169 -33.73 -18.98 10.21
CA ASN A 169 -34.55 -20.00 9.55
C ASN A 169 -35.24 -19.29 8.39
N PRO A 170 -35.08 -19.72 7.13
CA PRO A 170 -35.99 -19.27 6.09
C PRO A 170 -37.35 -19.87 6.47
N ILE A 171 -38.19 -19.08 7.13
CA ILE A 171 -39.57 -19.46 7.41
C ILE A 171 -40.22 -19.55 6.04
N VAL A 172 -40.29 -20.79 5.57
CA VAL A 172 -41.05 -21.26 4.42
C VAL A 172 -42.39 -20.52 4.42
N ALA A 173 -42.62 -19.72 3.37
CA ALA A 173 -43.93 -19.20 3.06
C ALA A 173 -44.88 -20.37 2.76
N LYS A 174 -45.47 -20.97 3.80
CA LYS A 174 -46.63 -21.84 3.66
C LYS A 174 -47.84 -20.94 3.43
N GLY A 175 -48.12 -20.67 2.16
CA GLY A 175 -49.43 -20.19 1.76
C GLY A 175 -50.49 -21.25 2.09
N SER A 176 -51.36 -20.98 3.06
CA SER A 176 -52.65 -21.68 3.18
C SER A 176 -53.77 -20.70 2.81
N LEU A 177 -54.07 -20.62 1.52
CA LEU A 177 -55.36 -20.15 1.05
C LEU A 177 -56.36 -21.29 1.23
N THR A 178 -57.17 -21.23 2.29
CA THR A 178 -58.47 -21.91 2.31
C THR A 178 -59.54 -20.87 2.62
N ARG A 179 -60.22 -20.43 1.57
CA ARG A 179 -61.50 -19.72 1.66
C ARG A 179 -62.56 -20.74 2.11
N LYS A 180 -63.22 -20.49 3.23
CA LYS A 180 -64.49 -21.14 3.56
C LYS A 180 -65.63 -20.32 2.94
N ALA A 181 -66.51 -21.03 2.23
CA ALA A 181 -67.92 -20.67 2.08
C ALA A 181 -68.67 -21.02 3.37
#